data_AF-A0A258RWH0-F1
#
_entry.id   AF-A0A258RWH0-F1
#
_cell.length_a   1.000
_cell.length_b   1.000
_cell.length_c   1.000
_cell.angle_alpha   90.00
_cell.angle_beta   90.00
_cell.angle_gamma   90.00
#
_symmetry.space_group_name_H-M   'P 1'
#
loop_
_entity.id
_entity.type
_entity.pdbx_description
1 polymer ?
#
loop_
_entity_poly.entity_id
_entity_poly.type
_entity_poly.pdbx_seq_one_letter_code
_entity_poly.pdbx_strand_id
1 'polypeptide(L)'
;MADLHHQLFVVLAGELRGMSHSLELLGLHLCSDPAVVHAHMDLLQQIDHISQSQASIADIIAAEDPVSVCRKVSLDHLKRYAG
;
A
#
# COMPACT_ATOMS: atom_id res chain seq x y z
N MET A 1 -0.18 -27.71 5.86
CA MET A 1 0.72 -26.90 5.01
C MET A 1 -0.01 -25.71 4.36
N ALA A 2 -1.16 -25.90 3.70
CA ALA A 2 -1.94 -24.77 3.14
C ALA A 2 -2.35 -23.70 4.18
N ASP A 3 -2.74 -24.15 5.39
CA ASP A 3 -3.13 -23.27 6.50
C ASP A 3 -1.98 -22.38 7.02
N LEU A 4 -0.76 -22.92 7.09
CA LEU A 4 0.41 -22.16 7.54
C LEU A 4 0.82 -21.07 6.52
N HIS A 5 0.75 -21.38 5.22
CA HIS A 5 1.03 -20.39 4.17
C HIS A 5 -0.01 -19.28 4.16
N HIS A 6 -1.29 -19.63 4.36
CA HIS A 6 -2.36 -18.65 4.48
C HIS A 6 -2.16 -17.74 5.69
N GLN A 7 -1.87 -18.30 6.86
CA GLN A 7 -1.55 -17.53 8.07
C GLN A 7 -0.33 -16.62 7.89
N LEU A 8 0.73 -17.10 7.25
CA LEU A 8 1.91 -16.29 6.95
C LEU A 8 1.56 -15.10 6.03
N PHE A 9 0.75 -15.32 4.99
CA PHE A 9 0.31 -14.24 4.10
C PHE A 9 -0.54 -13.20 4.83
N VAL A 10 -1.43 -13.62 5.73
CA VAL A 10 -2.22 -12.70 6.56
C VAL A 10 -1.31 -11.84 7.44
N VAL A 11 -0.29 -12.43 8.09
CA VAL A 11 0.67 -11.68 8.90
C VAL A 11 1.46 -10.68 8.04
N LEU A 12 1.97 -11.11 6.89
CA LEU A 12 2.73 -10.24 5.99
C LEU A 12 1.88 -9.09 5.43
N ALA A 13 0.61 -9.34 5.11
CA ALA A 13 -0.33 -8.29 4.72
C ALA A 13 -0.54 -7.29 5.85
N GLY A 14 -0.66 -7.76 7.10
CA GLY A 14 -0.77 -6.91 8.29
C GLY A 14 0.44 -6.00 8.48
N GLU A 15 1.65 -6.53 8.38
CA GLU A 15 2.90 -5.76 8.48
C GLU A 15 2.97 -4.69 7.38
N LEU A 16 2.64 -5.06 6.13
CA LEU A 16 2.64 -4.14 5.01
C LEU A 16 1.59 -3.01 5.18
N ARG A 17 0.43 -3.35 5.75
CA ARG A 17 -0.60 -2.35 6.10
C ARG A 17 -0.13 -1.41 7.22
N GLY A 18 0.58 -1.93 8.21
CA GLY A 18 1.20 -1.13 9.28
C GLY A 18 2.25 -0.15 8.75
N MET A 19 3.07 -0.59 7.80
CA MET A 19 4.04 0.27 7.12
C MET A 19 3.37 1.37 6.30
N SER A 20 2.33 1.02 5.53
CA SER A 20 1.52 1.99 4.79
C SER A 20 0.94 3.06 5.72
N HIS A 21 0.30 2.65 6.81
CA HIS A 21 -0.26 3.58 7.78
C HIS A 21 0.81 4.51 8.39
N SER A 22 2.01 3.97 8.67
CA SER A 22 3.13 4.77 9.18
C SER A 22 3.58 5.82 8.14
N LEU A 23 3.63 5.46 6.85
CA LEU A 23 3.93 6.41 5.78
C LEU A 23 2.85 7.48 5.62
N GLU A 24 1.56 7.13 5.76
CA GLU A 24 0.47 8.12 5.73
C GLU A 24 0.60 9.13 6.86
N LEU A 25 0.89 8.68 8.08
CA LEU A 25 1.08 9.57 9.23
C LEU A 25 2.29 10.51 9.04
N LEU A 26 3.40 9.98 8.53
CA LEU A 26 4.57 10.79 8.20
C LEU A 26 4.25 11.81 7.10
N GLY A 27 3.57 11.39 6.03
CA GLY A 27 3.12 12.25 4.95
C GLY A 27 2.20 13.38 5.44
N LEU A 28 1.21 13.05 6.28
CA LEU A 28 0.31 14.02 6.90
C LEU A 28 1.08 15.03 7.76
N HIS A 29 2.07 14.57 8.54
CA HIS A 29 2.89 15.45 9.36
C HIS A 29 3.73 16.40 8.49
N LEU A 30 4.37 15.89 7.43
CA LEU A 30 5.13 16.72 6.49
C LEU A 30 4.24 17.73 5.75
N CYS A 31 3.04 17.32 5.36
CA CYS A 31 2.05 18.18 4.71
C CYS A 31 1.49 19.28 5.63
N SER A 32 1.72 19.20 6.95
CA SER A 32 1.30 20.23 7.90
C SER A 32 2.19 21.49 7.87
N ASP A 33 3.39 21.40 7.29
CA ASP A 33 4.30 22.54 7.08
C ASP A 33 4.20 23.05 5.63
N PRO A 34 3.62 24.25 5.40
CA PRO A 34 3.49 24.83 4.07
C PRO A 34 4.83 25.03 3.34
N ALA A 35 5.93 25.27 4.06
CA ALA A 35 7.25 25.43 3.45
C ALA A 35 7.77 24.10 2.88
N VAL A 36 7.55 22.99 3.60
CA VAL A 36 7.87 21.64 3.14
C VAL A 36 7.02 21.27 1.93
N VAL A 37 5.71 21.52 2.00
CA VAL A 37 4.79 21.28 0.88
C VAL A 37 5.21 22.03 -0.38
N HIS A 38 5.55 23.31 -0.24
CA HIS A 38 5.97 24.13 -1.37
C HIS A 38 7.29 23.67 -1.98
N ALA A 39 8.26 23.28 -1.16
CA ALA A 39 9.59 22.89 -1.61
C ALA A 39 9.68 21.44 -2.13
N HIS A 40 8.78 20.56 -1.68
CA HIS A 40 8.93 19.10 -1.84
C HIS A 40 7.65 18.39 -2.29
N MET A 41 6.71 19.08 -2.93
CA MET A 41 5.43 18.51 -3.39
C MET A 41 5.61 17.16 -4.13
N ASP A 42 6.53 17.08 -5.08
CA ASP A 42 6.76 15.87 -5.87
C ASP A 42 7.25 14.69 -5.02
N LEU A 43 8.05 14.95 -3.98
CA LEU A 43 8.51 13.91 -3.05
C LEU A 43 7.38 13.46 -2.13
N LEU A 44 6.52 14.39 -1.68
CA LEU A 44 5.35 14.08 -0.86
C LEU A 44 4.34 13.22 -1.64
N GLN A 45 4.12 13.53 -2.92
CA GLN A 45 3.31 12.70 -3.82
C GLN A 45 3.90 11.29 -4.00
N GLN A 46 5.22 11.16 -4.07
CA GLN A 46 5.87 9.86 -4.12
C GLN A 46 5.66 9.05 -2.83
N ILE A 47 5.72 9.70 -1.66
CA ILE A 47 5.43 9.05 -0.36
C ILE A 47 3.99 8.54 -0.32
N ASP A 48 3.03 9.37 -0.73
CA ASP A 48 1.61 8.99 -0.81
C ASP A 48 1.40 7.80 -1.75
N HIS A 49 2.01 7.84 -2.94
CA HIS A 49 1.93 6.74 -3.90
C HIS A 49 2.54 5.43 -3.35
N ILE A 50 3.66 5.50 -2.62
CA ILE A 50 4.25 4.31 -1.97
C ILE A 50 3.29 3.76 -0.91
N SER A 51 2.68 4.61 -0.10
CA SER A 51 1.71 4.17 0.90
C SER A 51 0.51 3.47 0.27
N GLN A 52 -0.11 4.09 -0.74
CA GLN A 52 -1.26 3.51 -1.44
C GLN A 52 -0.90 2.18 -2.13
N SER A 53 0.33 2.07 -2.63
CA SER A 53 0.86 0.82 -3.17
C SER A 53 0.96 -0.28 -2.12
N GLN A 54 1.53 0.02 -0.96
CA GLN A 54 1.62 -0.93 0.16
C GLN A 54 0.24 -1.36 0.66
N ALA A 55 -0.70 -0.42 0.84
CA ALA A 55 -2.07 -0.73 1.23
C ALA A 55 -2.75 -1.68 0.23
N SER A 56 -2.65 -1.38 -1.06
CA SER A 56 -3.27 -2.20 -2.11
C SER A 56 -2.67 -3.60 -2.18
N ILE A 57 -1.35 -3.74 -2.02
CA ILE A 57 -0.68 -5.03 -2.00
C ILE A 57 -1.10 -5.83 -0.76
N ALA A 58 -1.21 -5.18 0.40
CA ALA A 58 -1.69 -5.84 1.62
C ALA A 58 -3.11 -6.40 1.41
N ASP A 59 -4.00 -5.60 0.82
CA ASP A 59 -5.38 -6.01 0.53
C ASP A 59 -5.43 -7.19 -0.46
N ILE A 60 -4.55 -7.22 -1.47
CA ILE A 60 -4.44 -8.36 -2.42
C ILE A 60 -3.96 -9.63 -1.71
N ILE A 61 -2.93 -9.54 -0.87
CA ILE A 61 -2.34 -10.70 -0.17
C ILE A 61 -3.34 -11.31 0.82
N ALA A 62 -4.13 -10.49 1.51
CA ALA A 62 -5.11 -10.93 2.49
C ALA A 62 -6.44 -11.42 1.88
N ALA A 63 -6.67 -11.20 0.59
CA ALA A 63 -7.93 -11.53 -0.06
C ALA A 63 -8.15 -13.04 -0.22
N GLU A 64 -9.41 -13.47 -0.10
CA GLU A 64 -9.83 -14.83 -0.47
C GLU A 64 -9.66 -15.09 -1.98
N ASP A 65 -9.87 -14.06 -2.81
CA ASP A 65 -9.60 -14.06 -4.25
C ASP A 65 -8.66 -12.89 -4.62
N PRO A 66 -7.33 -13.10 -4.50
CA PRO A 66 -6.32 -12.09 -4.80
C PRO A 66 -6.39 -11.56 -6.24
N VAL A 67 -6.80 -12.39 -7.20
CA VAL A 67 -6.84 -12.00 -8.63
C VAL A 67 -7.98 -11.01 -8.86
N SER A 68 -9.16 -11.28 -8.31
CA SER A 68 -10.30 -10.36 -8.40
C SER A 68 -10.02 -9.02 -7.73
N VAL A 69 -9.35 -9.02 -6.58
CA VAL A 69 -8.93 -7.78 -5.90
C VAL A 69 -7.86 -7.04 -6.72
N CYS A 70 -6.87 -7.73 -7.27
CA CYS A 70 -5.82 -7.15 -8.10
C CYS A 70 -6.36 -6.46 -9.36
N ARG A 71 -7.48 -6.92 -9.93
CA ARG A 71 -8.15 -6.23 -11.06
C ARG A 71 -8.85 -4.94 -10.66
N LYS A 72 -9.21 -4.79 -9.37
CA LYS A 72 -9.99 -3.65 -8.85
C LYS A 72 -9.13 -2.54 -8.26
N VAL A 73 -7.88 -2.82 -7.88
CA VAL A 73 -6.98 -1.79 -7.34
C VAL A 73 -6.66 -0.73 -8.40
N SER A 74 -6.49 0.52 -7.97
CA SER A 74 -6.19 1.67 -8.84
C SER A 74 -4.79 1.64 -9.46
N LEU A 75 -3.93 0.73 -9.00
CA LEU A 75 -2.53 0.63 -9.43
C LEU A 75 -2.42 -0.15 -10.73
N ASP A 76 -2.38 0.55 -11.85
CA ASP A 76 -2.31 -0.05 -13.19
C ASP A 76 -1.09 -0.98 -13.36
N HIS A 77 0.02 -0.71 -12.68
CA HIS A 77 1.20 -1.57 -12.71
C HIS A 77 0.99 -2.92 -12.02
N LEU A 78 0.00 -3.06 -11.11
CA LEU A 78 -0.34 -4.33 -10.47
C LEU A 78 -1.31 -5.15 -11.34
N LYS A 79 -2.21 -4.49 -12.07
CA LYS A 79 -3.19 -5.15 -12.95
C LYS A 79 -2.55 -6.08 -13.99
N ARG A 80 -1.32 -5.81 -14.43
CA ARG A 80 -0.57 -6.67 -15.37
C ARG A 80 -0.34 -8.10 -14.87
N TYR A 81 -0.43 -8.33 -13.56
CA TYR A 81 -0.28 -9.64 -12.94
C TYR A 81 -1.60 -10.37 -12.75
N ALA A 82 -2.74 -9.70 -13.01
CA ALA A 82 -4.06 -10.22 -12.71
C ALA A 82 -4.71 -11.02 -13.87
N GLY A 83 -4.04 -11.11 -15.03
CA GLY A 83 -4.53 -11.83 -16.21
C GLY A 83 -5.68 -11.12 -16.92
#